data_AF-A0AAV7I0K7-F1
#
_entry.id   AF-A0AAV7I0K7-F1
#
_cell.length_a   1.000
_cell.length_b   1.000
_cell.length_c   1.000
_cell.angle_alpha   90.00
_cell.angle_beta   90.00
_cell.angle_gamma   90.00
#
_symmetry.space_group_name_H-M   'P 1'
#
loop_
_entity.id
_entity.type
_entity.pdbx_description
1 polymer ?
#
loop_
_entity_poly.entity_id
_entity_poly.type
_entity_poly.pdbx_seq_one_letter_code
_entity_poly.pdbx_strand_id
1 'polypeptide(L)'
;MDPSLWSAYYYAKKDYRATLLAKASQYQKFITNQFDLARTPSEFWRAVNTARGHKMLHNPIPPDSCYMEKIETAHLYFYKRLMHIPSCTPNYALRLELNLSHNSLEICKAAYNWVIKILDMKQESLPKICLLRLIALNNVAPDKPNWIQYLKRILQSINEVNILDNLSSHHLKLNKERIIHIYRDSLRNSDLERYSHSTACQIILYKTPTDGLPNYLRSCPQYLVVPKIQLRLANNFNCNISIDKSLINLNPMQMYRYCHNLAAETVEHFLLDCPLFHIPRLTHLQPIEDLSPRMNLVLILDDQSVASLKALHLSLRESAKLIDDKTCDFCICWNLMLFERLTLLLSSLRLLHSFRRCLMVTVSSRLEQTSGSLLVIRWTCMRLVWPTCSLVMIV
;
A
#
# COMPACT_ATOMS: atom_id res chain seq x y z
N MET A 1 5.98 -14.41 50.93
CA MET A 1 6.90 -13.56 50.15
C MET A 1 7.22 -12.34 51.00
N ASP A 2 8.50 -11.99 51.12
CA ASP A 2 8.95 -10.83 51.90
C ASP A 2 8.37 -9.51 51.33
N PRO A 3 7.69 -8.68 52.14
CA PRO A 3 7.19 -7.37 51.71
C PRO A 3 8.26 -6.47 51.06
N SER A 4 9.54 -6.63 51.45
CA SER A 4 10.67 -5.89 50.90
C SER A 4 10.95 -6.22 49.41
N LEU A 5 10.74 -7.47 49.01
CA LEU A 5 10.92 -7.90 47.62
C LEU A 5 9.81 -7.34 46.71
N TRP A 6 8.61 -7.17 47.26
CA TRP A 6 7.47 -6.67 46.49
C TRP A 6 7.61 -5.18 46.17
N SER A 7 8.08 -4.38 47.14
CA SER A 7 8.37 -2.96 46.91
C SER A 7 9.53 -2.78 45.93
N ALA A 8 10.62 -3.54 46.08
CA ALA A 8 11.75 -3.52 45.15
C ALA A 8 11.34 -3.87 43.70
N TYR A 9 10.51 -4.90 43.53
CA TYR A 9 9.95 -5.26 42.23
C TYR A 9 9.07 -4.15 41.64
N TYR A 10 8.22 -3.53 42.46
CA TYR A 10 7.34 -2.45 42.01
C TYR A 10 8.13 -1.22 41.52
N TYR A 11 9.16 -0.80 42.26
CA TYR A 11 10.05 0.30 41.85
C TYR A 11 10.83 -0.05 40.58
N ALA A 12 11.44 -1.24 40.51
CA ALA A 12 12.15 -1.69 39.31
C ALA A 12 11.23 -1.73 38.08
N LYS A 13 9.97 -2.16 38.24
CA LYS A 13 8.96 -2.16 37.18
C LYS A 13 8.58 -0.74 36.73
N LYS A 14 8.47 0.21 37.67
CA LYS A 14 8.17 1.63 37.36
C LYS A 14 9.31 2.28 36.59
N ASP A 15 10.55 2.11 37.06
CA ASP A 15 11.76 2.64 36.41
C ASP A 15 11.96 2.03 35.02
N TYR A 16 11.69 0.72 34.89
CA TYR A 16 11.71 0.05 33.60
C TYR A 16 10.72 0.66 32.61
N ARG A 17 9.47 0.92 33.04
CA ARG A 17 8.46 1.59 32.21
C ARG A 17 8.87 3.01 31.81
N ALA A 18 9.42 3.79 32.74
CA ALA A 18 9.92 5.13 32.44
C ALA A 18 11.05 5.10 31.39
N THR A 19 11.98 4.15 31.53
CA THR A 19 13.07 3.94 30.57
C THR A 19 12.54 3.58 29.18
N LEU A 20 11.51 2.73 29.09
CA LEU A 20 10.87 2.39 27.81
C LEU A 20 10.22 3.60 27.14
N LEU A 21 9.50 4.43 27.90
CA LEU A 21 8.88 5.66 27.37
C LEU A 21 9.93 6.66 26.87
N ALA A 22 11.02 6.85 27.62
CA ALA A 22 12.12 7.71 27.22
C ALA A 22 12.78 7.21 25.92
N LYS A 23 13.05 5.90 25.82
CA LYS A 23 13.58 5.27 24.59
C LYS A 23 12.64 5.39 23.41
N ALA A 24 11.33 5.22 23.62
CA ALA A 24 10.33 5.38 22.56
C ALA A 24 10.29 6.82 22.04
N SER A 25 10.33 7.81 22.94
CA SER A 25 10.42 9.23 22.57
C SER A 25 11.71 9.55 21.80
N GLN A 26 12.85 9.01 22.24
CA GLN A 26 14.13 9.19 21.56
C GLN A 26 14.13 8.55 20.17
N TYR A 27 13.57 7.34 20.03
CA TYR A 27 13.43 6.67 18.74
C TYR A 27 12.50 7.43 17.79
N GLN A 28 11.37 7.96 18.29
CA GLN A 28 10.49 8.80 17.50
C GLN A 28 11.22 10.05 16.99
N LYS A 29 11.96 10.76 17.85
CA LYS A 29 12.78 11.90 17.44
C LYS A 29 13.82 11.51 16.40
N PHE A 30 14.49 10.37 16.58
CA PHE A 30 15.46 9.85 15.62
C PHE A 30 14.81 9.59 14.25
N ILE A 31 13.67 8.90 14.22
CA ILE A 31 12.92 8.60 13.00
C ILE A 31 12.49 9.89 12.30
N THR A 32 11.87 10.82 13.02
CA THR A 32 11.44 12.12 12.49
C THR A 32 12.62 12.86 11.87
N ASN A 33 13.74 12.99 12.59
CA ASN A 33 14.94 13.64 12.06
C ASN A 33 15.50 12.96 10.81
N GLN A 34 15.51 11.62 10.75
CA GLN A 34 16.00 10.88 9.58
C GLN A 34 15.11 11.09 8.35
N PHE A 35 13.79 11.12 8.52
CA PHE A 35 12.85 11.34 7.42
C PHE A 35 12.78 12.81 6.99
N ASP A 36 12.88 13.75 7.92
CA ASP A 36 12.85 15.20 7.61
C ASP A 36 14.09 15.66 6.82
N LEU A 37 15.22 14.96 6.99
CA LEU A 37 16.46 15.24 6.26
C LEU A 37 16.51 14.62 4.85
N ALA A 38 15.62 13.67 4.53
CA ALA A 38 15.63 13.00 3.24
C ALA A 38 15.06 13.90 2.13
N ARG A 39 15.92 14.46 1.28
CA ARG A 39 15.54 15.33 0.14
C ARG A 39 15.39 14.54 -1.15
N THR A 40 16.05 13.39 -1.24
CA THR A 40 16.08 12.54 -2.44
C THR A 40 15.54 11.13 -2.15
N PRO A 41 15.07 10.40 -3.19
CA PRO A 41 14.62 9.01 -3.02
C PRO A 41 15.70 8.09 -2.45
N SER A 42 16.97 8.28 -2.83
CA SER A 42 18.09 7.48 -2.32
C SER A 42 18.35 7.74 -0.83
N GLU A 43 18.25 9.00 -0.38
CA GLU A 43 18.35 9.35 1.04
C GLU A 43 17.18 8.80 1.85
N PHE A 44 15.96 8.85 1.29
CA PHE A 44 14.78 8.25 1.90
C PHE A 44 14.98 6.75 2.15
N TRP A 45 15.42 5.99 1.13
CA TRP A 45 15.68 4.57 1.29
C TRP A 45 16.83 4.27 2.26
N ARG A 46 17.85 5.14 2.30
CA ARG A 46 18.92 5.05 3.29
C ARG A 46 18.39 5.29 4.72
N ALA A 47 17.53 6.28 4.92
CA ALA A 47 16.86 6.56 6.19
C ALA A 47 15.97 5.37 6.62
N VAL A 48 15.19 4.80 5.70
CA VAL A 48 14.39 3.58 5.93
C VAL A 48 15.29 2.41 6.34
N ASN A 49 16.40 2.17 5.65
CA ASN A 49 17.32 1.09 5.97
C ASN A 49 18.03 1.31 7.33
N THR A 50 18.37 2.55 7.66
CA THR A 50 18.97 2.91 8.94
C THR A 50 17.97 2.73 10.09
N ALA A 51 16.73 3.16 9.90
CA ALA A 51 15.62 2.93 10.82
C ALA A 51 15.37 1.42 11.04
N ARG A 52 15.40 0.62 9.97
CA ARG A 52 15.30 -0.85 10.03
C ARG A 52 16.47 -1.49 10.78
N GLY A 53 17.68 -0.96 10.59
CA GLY A 53 18.89 -1.43 11.26
C GLY A 53 18.94 -1.10 12.76
N HIS A 54 18.13 -0.15 13.22
CA HIS A 54 17.98 0.18 14.63
C HIS A 54 17.27 -0.96 15.35
N LYS A 55 18.02 -2.01 15.70
CA LYS A 55 17.54 -3.12 16.53
C LYS A 55 16.97 -2.50 17.80
N MET A 56 15.68 -2.70 18.06
CA MET A 56 15.11 -2.49 19.40
C MET A 56 15.75 -3.51 20.34
N LEU A 57 16.96 -3.18 20.80
CA LEU A 57 17.68 -3.94 21.79
C LEU A 57 16.93 -3.76 23.10
N HIS A 58 16.33 -4.86 23.56
CA HIS A 58 15.71 -5.06 24.87
C HIS A 58 14.26 -4.61 25.03
N ASN A 59 13.33 -5.42 24.51
CA ASN A 59 12.17 -5.87 25.27
C ASN A 59 11.66 -7.20 24.68
N PRO A 60 11.31 -8.20 25.49
CA PRO A 60 10.86 -9.49 24.99
C PRO A 60 9.48 -9.31 24.36
N ILE A 61 9.36 -9.85 23.15
CA ILE A 61 8.16 -10.28 22.45
C ILE A 61 6.87 -9.98 23.25
N PRO A 62 6.03 -9.03 22.80
CA PRO A 62 4.75 -8.80 23.46
C PRO A 62 3.99 -10.12 23.54
N PRO A 63 3.41 -10.47 24.71
CA PRO A 63 2.79 -11.78 24.94
C PRO A 63 1.58 -12.04 24.05
N ASP A 64 1.05 -11.00 23.39
CA ASP A 64 -0.18 -11.07 22.62
C ASP A 64 0.08 -11.03 21.11
N SER A 65 -0.38 -12.09 20.41
CA SER A 65 -0.36 -12.18 18.95
C SER A 65 -1.09 -11.01 18.25
N CYS A 66 -2.06 -10.39 18.93
CA CYS A 66 -2.81 -9.23 18.40
C CYS A 66 -1.92 -8.00 18.17
N TYR A 67 -0.84 -7.82 18.95
CA TYR A 67 0.06 -6.68 18.75
C TYR A 67 0.89 -6.82 17.47
N MET A 68 1.18 -8.06 17.08
CA MET A 68 2.00 -8.40 15.91
C MET A 68 1.32 -8.00 14.61
N GLU A 69 0.03 -8.31 14.49
CA GLU A 69 -0.79 -7.94 13.34
C GLU A 69 -0.89 -6.41 13.20
N LYS A 70 -0.91 -5.68 14.31
CA LYS A 70 -0.91 -4.20 14.30
C LYS A 70 0.41 -3.63 13.80
N ILE A 71 1.56 -4.17 14.25
CA ILE A 71 2.89 -3.78 13.73
C ILE A 71 2.95 -4.05 12.22
N GLU A 72 2.57 -5.26 11.82
CA GLU A 72 2.55 -5.67 10.41
C GLU A 72 1.67 -4.74 9.58
N THR A 73 0.47 -4.44 10.06
CA THR A 73 -0.47 -3.55 9.38
C THR A 73 0.09 -2.13 9.25
N ALA A 74 0.71 -1.59 10.29
CA ALA A 74 1.33 -0.27 10.23
C ALA A 74 2.50 -0.23 9.23
N HIS A 75 3.32 -1.27 9.21
CA HIS A 75 4.44 -1.40 8.28
C HIS A 75 3.97 -1.50 6.82
N LEU A 76 2.94 -2.29 6.55
CA LEU A 76 2.35 -2.40 5.21
C LEU A 76 1.61 -1.13 4.80
N TYR A 77 0.98 -0.43 5.75
CA TYR A 77 0.35 0.86 5.49
C TYR A 77 1.35 1.93 5.04
N PHE A 78 2.57 1.92 5.60
CA PHE A 78 3.65 2.76 5.09
C PHE A 78 3.95 2.50 3.61
N TYR A 79 4.04 1.23 3.18
CA TYR A 79 4.26 0.89 1.77
C TYR A 79 3.08 1.25 0.87
N LYS A 80 1.84 1.08 1.35
CA LYS A 80 0.65 1.52 0.61
C LYS A 80 0.71 3.02 0.33
N ARG A 81 1.06 3.83 1.34
CA ARG A 81 1.25 5.28 1.17
C ARG A 81 2.40 5.59 0.24
N LEU A 82 3.54 4.92 0.37
CA LEU A 82 4.72 5.14 -0.47
C LEU A 82 4.46 4.86 -1.95
N MET A 83 3.65 3.84 -2.25
CA MET A 83 3.31 3.42 -3.61
C MET A 83 1.97 3.98 -4.10
N HIS A 84 1.36 4.90 -3.35
CA HIS A 84 0.07 5.51 -3.68
C HIS A 84 -1.05 4.48 -3.96
N ILE A 85 -1.02 3.36 -3.25
CA ILE A 85 -2.01 2.27 -3.38
C ILE A 85 -3.14 2.50 -2.36
N PRO A 86 -4.40 2.17 -2.69
CA PRO A 86 -5.52 2.24 -1.75
C PRO A 86 -5.27 1.48 -0.43
N SER A 87 -5.81 2.02 0.67
CA SER A 87 -5.72 1.38 1.99
C SER A 87 -6.37 0.00 2.04
N CYS A 88 -7.40 -0.22 1.21
CA CYS A 88 -8.13 -1.48 1.07
C CYS A 88 -7.39 -2.58 0.29
N THR A 89 -6.25 -2.28 -0.34
CA THR A 89 -5.49 -3.31 -1.07
C THR A 89 -5.02 -4.42 -0.11
N PRO A 90 -5.21 -5.71 -0.43
CA PRO A 90 -4.86 -6.78 0.49
C PRO A 90 -3.37 -6.83 0.83
N ASN A 91 -3.08 -7.05 2.11
CA ASN A 91 -1.71 -7.08 2.65
C ASN A 91 -0.85 -8.21 2.06
N TYR A 92 -1.44 -9.39 1.82
CA TYR A 92 -0.72 -10.52 1.19
C TYR A 92 -0.27 -10.18 -0.23
N ALA A 93 -1.10 -9.50 -1.02
CA ALA A 93 -0.78 -9.13 -2.40
C ALA A 93 0.39 -8.14 -2.43
N LEU A 94 0.38 -7.17 -1.51
CA LEU A 94 1.46 -6.19 -1.36
C LEU A 94 2.78 -6.86 -0.95
N ARG A 95 2.75 -7.81 0.00
CA ARG A 95 3.94 -8.55 0.42
C ARG A 95 4.54 -9.35 -0.73
N LEU A 96 3.71 -10.06 -1.49
CA LEU A 96 4.14 -10.81 -2.66
C LEU A 96 4.69 -9.90 -3.77
N GLU A 97 4.16 -8.69 -3.93
CA GLU A 97 4.63 -7.75 -4.96
C GLU A 97 5.97 -7.12 -4.61
N LEU A 98 6.13 -6.71 -3.36
CA LEU A 98 7.34 -6.06 -2.87
C LEU A 98 8.37 -7.04 -2.29
N ASN A 99 8.11 -8.35 -2.41
CA ASN A 99 8.88 -9.43 -1.78
C ASN A 99 9.20 -9.16 -0.30
N LEU A 100 8.20 -8.73 0.47
CA LEU A 100 8.32 -8.41 1.89
C LEU A 100 8.11 -9.66 2.75
N SER A 101 9.00 -9.89 3.71
CA SER A 101 8.81 -10.90 4.75
C SER A 101 7.79 -10.43 5.79
N HIS A 102 7.03 -11.36 6.37
CA HIS A 102 6.20 -11.08 7.55
C HIS A 102 7.08 -10.71 8.74
N ASN A 103 6.65 -9.76 9.56
CA ASN A 103 7.34 -9.42 10.81
C ASN A 103 7.33 -10.57 11.82
N SER A 104 6.38 -11.50 11.72
CA SER A 104 6.37 -12.73 12.52
C SER A 104 7.64 -13.57 12.33
N LEU A 105 8.24 -13.57 11.13
CA LEU A 105 9.48 -14.28 10.85
C LEU A 105 10.66 -13.68 11.64
N GLU A 106 10.80 -12.36 11.63
CA GLU A 106 11.87 -11.68 12.37
C GLU A 106 11.73 -11.87 13.88
N ILE A 107 10.49 -11.93 14.36
CA ILE A 107 10.22 -12.15 15.78
C ILE A 107 10.45 -13.61 16.16
N CYS A 108 10.10 -14.56 15.29
CA CYS A 108 10.50 -15.96 15.45
C CYS A 108 12.02 -16.10 15.56
N LYS A 109 12.80 -15.49 14.65
CA LYS A 109 14.27 -15.47 14.71
C LYS A 109 14.77 -14.89 16.02
N ALA A 110 14.22 -13.76 16.46
CA ALA A 110 14.61 -13.11 17.71
C ALA A 110 14.31 -14.00 18.93
N ALA A 111 13.11 -14.59 18.99
CA ALA A 111 12.69 -15.53 20.03
C ALA A 111 13.63 -16.74 20.10
N TYR A 112 13.88 -17.36 18.94
CA TYR A 112 14.69 -18.56 18.82
C TYR A 112 16.14 -18.29 19.25
N ASN A 113 16.74 -17.19 18.78
CA ASN A 113 18.09 -16.77 19.20
C ASN A 113 18.16 -16.45 20.70
N TRP A 114 17.11 -15.85 21.26
CA TRP A 114 17.06 -15.54 22.69
C TRP A 114 16.98 -16.81 23.55
N VAL A 115 16.21 -17.81 23.13
CA VAL A 115 16.17 -19.13 23.77
C VAL A 115 17.55 -19.79 23.75
N ILE A 116 18.20 -19.86 22.59
CA ILE A 116 19.58 -20.39 22.47
C ILE A 116 20.53 -19.67 23.44
N LYS A 117 20.50 -18.33 23.43
CA LYS A 117 21.35 -17.50 24.28
C LYS A 117 21.17 -17.82 25.77
N ILE A 118 19.93 -18.03 26.21
CA ILE A 118 19.64 -18.36 27.62
C ILE A 118 20.09 -19.79 27.95
N LEU A 119 19.90 -20.74 27.05
CA LEU A 119 20.32 -22.12 27.27
C LEU A 119 21.85 -22.28 27.33
N ASP A 120 22.59 -21.40 26.66
CA ASP A 120 24.06 -21.29 26.77
C ASP A 120 24.55 -20.71 28.10
N MET A 121 23.68 -20.08 28.90
CA MET A 121 24.08 -19.53 30.19
C MET A 121 24.34 -20.65 31.23
N LYS A 122 25.11 -20.30 32.27
CA LYS A 122 25.36 -21.18 33.43
C LYS A 122 24.04 -21.68 34.03
N GLN A 123 24.03 -22.90 34.57
CA GLN A 123 22.82 -23.54 35.11
C GLN A 123 22.18 -22.74 36.26
N GLU A 124 23.01 -22.08 37.07
CA GLU A 124 22.59 -21.24 38.19
C GLU A 124 22.08 -19.86 37.74
N SER A 125 22.19 -19.51 36.46
CA SER A 125 21.74 -18.21 35.97
C SER A 125 20.22 -18.08 36.06
N LEU A 126 19.76 -17.01 36.71
CA LEU A 126 18.33 -16.73 36.88
C LEU A 126 17.54 -16.77 35.55
N PRO A 127 18.03 -16.20 34.42
CA PRO A 127 17.29 -16.27 33.16
C PRO A 127 17.02 -17.70 32.68
N LYS A 128 17.98 -18.61 32.86
CA LYS A 128 17.85 -20.02 32.46
C LYS A 128 16.86 -20.75 33.34
N ILE A 129 16.95 -20.56 34.66
CA ILE A 129 15.98 -21.10 35.61
C ILE A 129 14.56 -20.61 35.29
N CYS A 130 14.39 -19.31 35.01
CA CYS A 130 13.11 -18.73 34.63
C CYS A 130 12.57 -19.30 33.31
N LEU A 131 13.40 -19.45 32.29
CA LEU A 131 13.00 -20.03 31.01
C LEU A 131 12.54 -21.48 31.16
N LEU A 132 13.33 -22.31 31.85
CA LEU A 132 13.00 -23.72 32.09
C LEU A 132 11.69 -23.85 32.89
N ARG A 133 11.51 -23.01 33.92
CA ARG A 133 10.26 -22.96 34.69
C ARG A 133 9.09 -22.52 33.83
N LEU A 134 9.26 -21.54 32.96
CA LEU A 134 8.22 -21.07 32.06
C LEU A 134 7.79 -22.15 31.07
N ILE A 135 8.74 -22.90 30.49
CA ILE A 135 8.45 -24.04 29.61
C ILE A 135 7.69 -25.13 30.36
N ALA A 136 8.12 -25.47 31.58
CA ALA A 136 7.43 -26.45 32.42
C ALA A 136 6.00 -26.01 32.78
N LEU A 137 5.81 -24.75 33.17
CA LEU A 137 4.49 -24.19 33.45
C LEU A 137 3.58 -24.20 32.23
N ASN A 138 4.12 -23.92 31.03
CA ASN A 138 3.35 -23.99 29.79
C ASN A 138 2.89 -25.42 29.46
N ASN A 139 3.58 -26.46 29.94
CA ASN A 139 3.16 -27.85 29.75
C ASN A 139 2.01 -28.24 30.71
N VAL A 140 1.98 -27.63 31.91
CA VAL A 140 0.96 -27.92 32.93
C VAL A 140 -0.30 -27.08 32.75
N ALA A 141 -0.16 -25.80 32.38
CA ALA A 141 -1.25 -24.84 32.24
C ALA A 141 -1.15 -24.11 30.89
N PRO A 142 -1.50 -24.78 29.78
CA PRO A 142 -1.38 -24.21 28.43
C PRO A 142 -2.35 -23.03 28.18
N ASP A 143 -3.37 -22.86 29.01
CA ASP A 143 -4.39 -21.82 28.84
C ASP A 143 -3.89 -20.41 29.20
N LYS A 144 -2.78 -20.30 29.95
CA LYS A 144 -2.24 -18.99 30.31
C LYS A 144 -1.30 -18.47 29.21
N PRO A 145 -1.68 -17.38 28.51
CA PRO A 145 -0.89 -16.83 27.43
C PRO A 145 0.48 -16.39 27.92
N ASN A 146 1.51 -16.85 27.24
CA ASN A 146 2.88 -16.46 27.48
C ASN A 146 3.66 -16.52 26.15
N TRP A 147 4.82 -15.85 26.09
CA TRP A 147 5.56 -15.75 24.83
C TRP A 147 6.15 -17.10 24.36
N ILE A 148 6.41 -18.08 25.26
CA ILE A 148 6.87 -19.41 24.83
C ILE A 148 5.73 -20.18 24.15
N GLN A 149 4.47 -19.96 24.56
CA GLN A 149 3.30 -20.48 23.86
C GLN A 149 3.23 -19.95 22.43
N TYR A 150 3.57 -18.68 22.21
CA TYR A 150 3.63 -18.12 20.86
C TYR A 150 4.70 -18.81 20.01
N LEU A 151 5.91 -19.02 20.55
CA LEU A 151 6.95 -19.79 19.86
C LEU A 151 6.49 -21.23 19.56
N LYS A 152 5.82 -21.88 20.50
CA LYS A 152 5.22 -23.21 20.29
C LYS A 152 4.19 -23.22 19.18
N ARG A 153 3.30 -22.21 19.11
CA ARG A 153 2.30 -22.09 18.02
C ARG A 153 2.97 -21.91 16.66
N ILE A 154 4.05 -21.15 16.59
CA ILE A 154 4.86 -21.05 15.37
C ILE A 154 5.41 -22.41 14.98
N LEU A 155 6.07 -23.12 15.90
CA LEU A 155 6.62 -24.44 15.63
C LEU A 155 5.53 -25.47 15.27
N GLN A 156 4.36 -25.40 15.90
CA GLN A 156 3.18 -26.18 15.55
C GLN A 156 2.71 -25.91 14.12
N SER A 157 2.69 -24.65 13.68
CA SER A 157 2.28 -24.29 12.32
C SER A 157 3.19 -24.83 11.21
N ILE A 158 4.38 -25.33 11.57
CA ILE A 158 5.33 -25.96 10.66
C ILE A 158 5.64 -27.42 11.03
N ASN A 159 4.86 -28.04 11.93
CA ASN A 159 5.06 -29.41 12.41
C ASN A 159 6.43 -29.69 13.07
N GLU A 160 7.02 -28.69 13.74
CA GLU A 160 8.34 -28.76 14.40
C GLU A 160 8.24 -28.61 15.94
N VAL A 161 7.14 -29.09 16.53
CA VAL A 161 6.87 -28.93 17.98
C VAL A 161 7.93 -29.61 18.84
N ASN A 162 8.40 -30.76 18.40
CA ASN A 162 9.31 -31.65 19.13
C ASN A 162 10.69 -31.01 19.41
N ILE A 163 11.01 -29.92 18.71
CA ILE A 163 12.27 -29.18 18.89
C ILE A 163 12.40 -28.62 20.31
N LEU A 164 11.28 -28.31 20.97
CA LEU A 164 11.29 -27.81 22.34
C LEU A 164 11.34 -28.92 23.39
N ASP A 165 11.21 -30.19 23.00
CA ASP A 165 11.32 -31.31 23.93
C ASP A 165 12.80 -31.59 24.28
N ASN A 166 13.72 -31.28 23.35
CA ASN A 166 15.16 -31.33 23.57
C ASN A 166 15.74 -29.91 23.72
N LEU A 167 15.74 -29.40 24.94
CA LEU A 167 16.26 -28.05 25.28
C LEU A 167 17.80 -27.95 25.29
N SER A 168 18.50 -28.78 24.52
CA SER A 168 19.92 -28.63 24.29
C SER A 168 20.19 -27.43 23.36
N SER A 169 21.00 -26.48 23.83
CA SER A 169 21.43 -25.34 23.01
C SER A 169 22.07 -25.79 21.68
N HIS A 170 22.86 -26.87 21.72
CA HIS A 170 23.48 -27.44 20.52
C HIS A 170 22.43 -27.93 19.51
N HIS A 171 21.39 -28.62 19.98
CA HIS A 171 20.31 -29.13 19.12
C HIS A 171 19.54 -27.98 18.45
N LEU A 172 19.23 -26.91 19.19
CA LEU A 172 18.57 -25.73 18.63
C LEU A 172 19.45 -25.00 17.61
N LYS A 173 20.75 -24.84 17.89
CA LYS A 173 21.70 -24.21 16.94
C LYS A 173 21.75 -24.95 15.61
N LEU A 174 21.83 -26.28 15.65
CA LEU A 174 21.85 -27.12 14.44
C LEU A 174 20.58 -27.00 13.60
N ASN A 175 19.42 -26.85 14.23
CA ASN A 175 18.13 -26.80 13.53
C ASN A 175 17.66 -25.39 13.16
N LYS A 176 18.34 -24.35 13.65
CA LYS A 176 17.90 -22.96 13.52
C LYS A 176 17.58 -22.55 12.07
N GLU A 177 18.55 -22.67 11.16
CA GLU A 177 18.35 -22.18 9.79
C GLU A 177 17.26 -22.95 9.05
N ARG A 178 17.15 -24.27 9.31
CA ARG A 178 16.08 -25.13 8.78
C ARG A 178 14.70 -24.65 9.24
N ILE A 179 14.49 -24.45 10.53
CA ILE A 179 13.21 -23.99 11.10
C ILE A 179 12.83 -22.62 10.55
N ILE A 180 13.78 -21.69 10.54
CA ILE A 180 13.53 -20.33 10.06
C ILE A 180 13.18 -20.33 8.57
N HIS A 181 13.81 -21.21 7.79
CA HIS A 181 13.48 -21.39 6.38
C HIS A 181 12.09 -21.99 6.18
N ILE A 182 11.77 -23.10 6.85
CA ILE A 182 10.44 -23.74 6.76
C ILE A 182 9.35 -22.75 7.20
N TYR A 183 9.58 -21.95 8.24
CA TYR A 183 8.62 -20.95 8.68
C TYR A 183 8.45 -19.81 7.68
N ARG A 184 9.55 -19.32 7.09
CA ARG A 184 9.50 -18.33 6.00
C ARG A 184 8.65 -18.85 4.84
N ASP A 185 8.88 -20.10 4.44
CA ASP A 185 8.22 -20.70 3.29
C ASP A 185 6.74 -20.96 3.58
N SER A 186 6.40 -21.43 4.78
CA SER A 186 5.02 -21.57 5.25
C SER A 186 4.24 -20.24 5.20
N LEU A 187 4.84 -19.16 5.71
CA LEU A 187 4.23 -17.82 5.66
C LEU A 187 4.03 -17.32 4.22
N ARG A 188 5.01 -17.56 3.34
CA ARG A 188 4.93 -17.19 1.93
C ARG A 188 3.87 -18.00 1.19
N ASN A 189 3.82 -19.31 1.42
CA ASN A 189 2.81 -20.19 0.82
C ASN A 189 1.40 -19.80 1.27
N SER A 190 1.22 -19.38 2.53
CA SER A 190 -0.06 -18.84 2.99
C SER A 190 -0.47 -17.56 2.24
N ASP A 191 0.48 -16.65 1.96
CA ASP A 191 0.18 -15.46 1.14
C ASP A 191 -0.14 -15.85 -0.32
N LEU A 192 0.59 -16.80 -0.91
CA LEU A 192 0.34 -17.30 -2.27
C LEU A 192 -1.03 -17.95 -2.39
N GLU A 193 -1.42 -18.79 -1.44
CA GLU A 193 -2.73 -19.43 -1.38
C GLU A 193 -3.84 -18.38 -1.25
N ARG A 194 -3.68 -17.38 -0.37
CA ARG A 194 -4.64 -16.27 -0.26
C ARG A 194 -4.73 -15.44 -1.54
N TYR A 195 -3.61 -15.28 -2.24
CA TYR A 195 -3.55 -14.54 -3.49
C TYR A 195 -4.24 -15.29 -4.64
N SER A 196 -4.02 -16.60 -4.78
CA SER A 196 -4.63 -17.42 -5.83
C SER A 196 -6.15 -17.52 -5.71
N HIS A 197 -6.68 -17.47 -4.47
CA HIS A 197 -8.12 -17.51 -4.19
C HIS A 197 -8.72 -16.11 -3.99
N SER A 198 -7.95 -15.04 -4.20
CA SER A 198 -8.40 -13.68 -3.96
C SER A 198 -9.43 -13.23 -4.99
N THR A 199 -10.58 -12.78 -4.51
CA THR A 199 -11.55 -11.99 -5.30
C THR A 199 -11.37 -10.48 -5.11
N ALA A 200 -10.34 -10.06 -4.36
CA ALA A 200 -10.11 -8.65 -4.10
C ALA A 200 -9.30 -7.97 -5.22
N CYS A 201 -8.40 -8.70 -5.88
CA CYS A 201 -7.56 -8.18 -6.97
C CYS A 201 -8.28 -8.36 -8.32
N GLN A 202 -8.16 -7.36 -9.21
CA GLN A 202 -8.66 -7.46 -10.59
C GLN A 202 -7.84 -8.44 -11.42
N ILE A 203 -6.54 -8.52 -11.14
CA ILE A 203 -5.57 -9.27 -11.93
C ILE A 203 -4.79 -10.19 -11.00
N ILE A 204 -4.80 -11.49 -11.32
CA ILE A 204 -4.01 -12.51 -10.65
C ILE A 204 -2.82 -12.82 -11.55
N LEU A 205 -1.63 -12.42 -11.10
CA LEU A 205 -0.37 -12.68 -11.79
C LEU A 205 0.25 -13.96 -11.23
N TYR A 206 0.81 -14.79 -12.09
CA TYR A 206 1.44 -16.02 -11.62
C TYR A 206 2.63 -15.68 -10.71
N LYS A 207 2.68 -16.29 -9.53
CA LYS A 207 3.76 -16.11 -8.55
C LYS A 207 4.17 -17.44 -7.97
N THR A 208 5.47 -17.60 -7.74
CA THR A 208 6.08 -18.80 -7.17
C THR A 208 6.69 -18.55 -5.78
N PRO A 209 6.85 -19.61 -4.97
CA PRO A 209 7.59 -19.53 -3.71
C PRO A 209 9.03 -19.03 -3.88
N THR A 210 9.63 -19.26 -5.04
CA THR A 210 11.02 -18.88 -5.35
C THR A 210 11.17 -17.47 -5.91
N ASP A 211 10.07 -16.75 -6.19
CA ASP A 211 10.17 -15.41 -6.78
C ASP A 211 10.89 -14.45 -5.83
N GLY A 212 11.94 -13.83 -6.34
CA GLY A 212 12.63 -12.74 -5.64
C GLY A 212 11.91 -11.39 -5.80
N LEU A 213 12.61 -10.32 -5.41
CA LEU A 213 12.16 -8.95 -5.69
C LEU A 213 12.14 -8.72 -7.22
N PRO A 214 11.01 -8.34 -7.84
CA PRO A 214 10.92 -8.02 -9.26
C PRO A 214 12.03 -7.10 -9.77
N ASN A 215 12.53 -7.34 -10.99
CA ASN A 215 13.66 -6.56 -11.54
C ASN A 215 13.27 -5.09 -11.75
N TYR A 216 12.02 -4.82 -12.15
CA TYR A 216 11.55 -3.46 -12.37
C TYR A 216 11.60 -2.63 -11.06
N LEU A 217 11.44 -3.25 -9.89
CA LEU A 217 11.58 -2.58 -8.59
C LEU A 217 13.04 -2.25 -8.23
N ARG A 218 14.00 -3.02 -8.73
CA ARG A 218 15.43 -2.83 -8.43
C ARG A 218 16.06 -1.77 -9.30
N SER A 219 15.66 -1.72 -10.57
CA SER A 219 16.43 -1.03 -11.61
C SER A 219 15.74 0.22 -12.15
N CYS A 220 14.48 0.48 -11.81
CA CYS A 220 13.71 1.57 -12.38
C CYS A 220 13.45 2.71 -11.38
N PRO A 221 13.42 3.97 -11.85
CA PRO A 221 12.97 5.11 -11.05
C PRO A 221 11.54 4.94 -10.53
N GLN A 222 11.26 5.52 -9.36
CA GLN A 222 9.97 5.39 -8.68
C GLN A 222 8.77 5.86 -9.52
N TYR A 223 8.92 6.91 -10.33
CA TYR A 223 7.84 7.45 -11.16
C TYR A 223 7.39 6.48 -12.28
N LEU A 224 8.24 5.54 -12.67
CA LEU A 224 7.89 4.45 -13.59
C LEU A 224 7.28 3.26 -12.85
N VAL A 225 7.83 2.96 -11.67
CA VAL A 225 7.47 1.81 -10.83
C VAL A 225 6.06 1.94 -10.24
N VAL A 226 5.73 3.11 -9.68
CA VAL A 226 4.49 3.34 -8.94
C VAL A 226 3.22 3.05 -9.78
N PRO A 227 3.06 3.61 -11.00
CA PRO A 227 1.91 3.28 -11.85
C PRO A 227 1.77 1.78 -12.12
N LYS A 228 2.89 1.09 -12.36
CA LYS A 228 2.87 -0.36 -12.63
C LYS A 228 2.42 -1.15 -11.40
N ILE A 229 2.90 -0.81 -10.21
CA ILE A 229 2.45 -1.46 -8.97
C ILE A 229 0.95 -1.21 -8.76
N GLN A 230 0.48 0.02 -8.97
CA GLN A 230 -0.94 0.38 -8.82
C GLN A 230 -1.85 -0.44 -9.76
N LEU A 231 -1.39 -0.69 -10.99
CA LEU A 231 -2.08 -1.56 -11.95
C LEU A 231 -2.04 -3.03 -11.52
N ARG A 232 -0.86 -3.56 -11.13
CA ARG A 232 -0.69 -4.96 -10.68
C ARG A 232 -1.46 -5.29 -9.40
N LEU A 233 -1.66 -4.28 -8.54
CA LEU A 233 -2.39 -4.40 -7.26
C LEU A 233 -3.76 -3.70 -7.30
N ALA A 234 -4.30 -3.47 -8.49
CA ALA A 234 -5.64 -2.93 -8.68
C ALA A 234 -6.67 -3.87 -8.05
N ASN A 235 -7.55 -3.32 -7.21
CA ASN A 235 -8.60 -4.09 -6.54
C ASN A 235 -9.97 -3.84 -7.19
N ASN A 236 -10.95 -4.67 -6.88
CA ASN A 236 -12.30 -4.62 -7.46
C ASN A 236 -13.17 -3.43 -6.97
N PHE A 237 -12.65 -2.58 -6.09
CA PHE A 237 -13.39 -1.45 -5.52
C PHE A 237 -12.91 -0.10 -6.08
N ASN A 238 -11.60 0.09 -6.13
CA ASN A 238 -10.99 1.32 -6.61
C ASN A 238 -9.53 1.07 -7.03
N CYS A 239 -9.14 1.64 -8.16
CA CYS A 239 -7.77 1.66 -8.65
C CYS A 239 -7.39 3.11 -8.99
N ASN A 240 -6.42 3.65 -8.27
CA ASN A 240 -5.88 4.97 -8.51
C ASN A 240 -4.50 4.81 -9.16
N ILE A 241 -4.29 5.41 -10.32
CA ILE A 241 -3.03 5.36 -11.06
C ILE A 241 -2.45 6.78 -11.08
N SER A 242 -1.33 6.97 -10.40
CA SER A 242 -0.64 8.26 -10.27
C SER A 242 0.42 8.39 -11.35
N ILE A 243 0.24 9.31 -12.31
CA ILE A 243 1.19 9.54 -13.40
C ILE A 243 1.49 11.03 -13.49
N ASP A 244 2.76 11.40 -13.33
CA ASP A 244 3.22 12.80 -13.27
C ASP A 244 2.44 13.63 -12.23
N LYS A 245 1.57 14.52 -12.70
CA LYS A 245 0.69 15.39 -11.89
C LYS A 245 -0.78 15.01 -12.01
N SER A 246 -1.09 13.98 -12.80
CA SER A 246 -2.45 13.52 -13.08
C SER A 246 -2.75 12.25 -12.29
N LEU A 247 -4.04 12.04 -12.03
CA LEU A 247 -4.55 10.89 -11.29
C LEU A 247 -5.68 10.25 -12.09
N ILE A 248 -5.45 9.03 -12.56
CA ILE A 248 -6.49 8.24 -13.23
C ILE A 248 -7.18 7.40 -12.15
N ASN A 249 -8.48 7.61 -11.96
CA ASN A 249 -9.28 6.86 -10.99
C ASN A 249 -10.20 5.90 -11.75
N LEU A 250 -10.00 4.60 -11.58
CA LEU A 250 -10.80 3.54 -12.16
C LEU A 250 -11.66 2.89 -11.07
N ASN A 251 -12.98 2.85 -11.27
CA ASN A 251 -13.91 2.18 -10.36
C ASN A 251 -14.62 1.01 -11.05
N PRO A 252 -14.19 -0.25 -10.83
CA PRO A 252 -14.79 -1.42 -11.47
C PRO A 252 -16.27 -1.63 -11.20
N MET A 253 -16.83 -1.01 -10.16
CA MET A 253 -18.26 -1.06 -9.84
C MET A 253 -19.10 -0.06 -10.64
N GLN A 254 -18.47 0.80 -11.42
CA GLN A 254 -19.12 1.81 -12.26
C GLN A 254 -18.93 1.49 -13.74
N MET A 255 -19.91 1.94 -14.53
CA MET A 255 -19.78 1.95 -15.98
C MET A 255 -18.71 2.96 -16.40
N TYR A 256 -17.96 2.64 -17.46
CA TYR A 256 -16.87 3.46 -17.94
C TYR A 256 -17.35 4.84 -18.35
N ARG A 257 -16.76 5.88 -17.76
CA ARG A 257 -17.21 7.26 -17.93
C ARG A 257 -16.87 7.86 -19.29
N TYR A 258 -15.84 7.33 -19.96
CA TYR A 258 -15.28 7.99 -21.16
C TYR A 258 -15.53 7.26 -22.48
N CYS A 259 -16.20 6.10 -22.44
CA CYS A 259 -16.52 5.32 -23.64
C CYS A 259 -17.97 4.85 -23.63
N HIS A 260 -18.55 4.68 -24.82
CA HIS A 260 -19.96 4.33 -24.99
C HIS A 260 -20.23 2.82 -24.88
N ASN A 261 -19.22 2.00 -24.60
CA ASN A 261 -19.35 0.53 -24.63
C ASN A 261 -20.10 -0.04 -23.42
N LEU A 262 -20.56 0.79 -22.48
CA LEU A 262 -21.24 0.37 -21.24
C LEU A 262 -20.49 -0.74 -20.50
N ALA A 263 -19.16 -0.75 -20.61
CA ALA A 263 -18.29 -1.72 -19.95
C ALA A 263 -17.93 -1.24 -18.54
N ALA A 264 -17.57 -2.17 -17.66
CA ALA A 264 -17.06 -1.86 -16.33
C ALA A 264 -15.71 -1.13 -16.41
N GLU A 265 -15.46 -0.21 -15.48
CA GLU A 265 -14.20 0.55 -15.39
C GLU A 265 -13.07 -0.27 -14.73
N THR A 266 -12.68 -1.35 -15.41
CA THR A 266 -11.60 -2.25 -15.04
C THR A 266 -10.27 -1.84 -15.67
N VAL A 267 -9.17 -2.35 -15.11
CA VAL A 267 -7.83 -2.22 -15.69
C VAL A 267 -7.75 -2.87 -17.07
N GLU A 268 -8.42 -4.01 -17.27
CA GLU A 268 -8.49 -4.70 -18.56
C GLU A 268 -9.14 -3.81 -19.62
N HIS A 269 -10.32 -3.26 -19.33
CA HIS A 269 -10.99 -2.37 -20.26
C HIS A 269 -10.15 -1.13 -20.56
N PHE A 270 -9.56 -0.51 -19.54
CA PHE A 270 -8.72 0.67 -19.69
C PHE A 270 -7.49 0.39 -20.58
N LEU A 271 -6.75 -0.70 -20.29
CA LEU A 271 -5.49 -1.02 -20.96
C LEU A 271 -5.62 -1.79 -22.27
N LEU A 272 -6.80 -2.30 -22.65
CA LEU A 272 -6.93 -3.13 -23.85
C LEU A 272 -8.14 -2.78 -24.73
N ASP A 273 -9.30 -2.50 -24.14
CA ASP A 273 -10.55 -2.45 -24.92
C ASP A 273 -11.06 -1.03 -25.17
N CYS A 274 -10.78 -0.09 -24.28
CA CYS A 274 -11.40 1.24 -24.32
C CYS A 274 -11.04 1.99 -25.62
N PRO A 275 -12.01 2.35 -26.48
CA PRO A 275 -11.72 3.01 -27.75
C PRO A 275 -10.99 4.34 -27.60
N LEU A 276 -11.23 5.05 -26.49
CA LEU A 276 -10.59 6.34 -26.22
C LEU A 276 -9.06 6.24 -26.16
N PHE A 277 -8.52 5.13 -25.65
CA PHE A 277 -7.07 4.94 -25.50
C PHE A 277 -6.47 4.07 -26.60
N HIS A 278 -7.22 3.79 -27.68
CA HIS A 278 -6.73 2.96 -28.77
C HIS A 278 -5.39 3.46 -29.34
N ILE A 279 -5.27 4.78 -29.59
CA ILE A 279 -4.06 5.38 -30.16
C ILE A 279 -2.85 5.27 -29.20
N PRO A 280 -2.92 5.70 -27.91
CA PRO A 280 -1.83 5.48 -26.95
C PRO A 280 -1.41 4.01 -26.82
N ARG A 281 -2.37 3.08 -26.84
CA ARG A 281 -2.06 1.64 -26.76
C ARG A 281 -1.31 1.14 -27.98
N LEU A 282 -1.79 1.46 -29.18
CA LEU A 282 -1.16 1.02 -30.43
C LEU A 282 0.25 1.60 -30.56
N THR A 283 0.43 2.86 -30.13
CA THR A 283 1.71 3.57 -30.22
C THR A 283 2.76 2.99 -29.29
N HIS A 284 2.38 2.66 -28.04
CA HIS A 284 3.36 2.35 -27.00
C HIS A 284 3.33 0.90 -26.52
N LEU A 285 2.16 0.26 -26.42
CA LEU A 285 2.03 -1.08 -25.82
C LEU A 285 2.09 -2.23 -26.82
N GLN A 286 1.70 -1.99 -28.07
CA GLN A 286 1.69 -2.98 -29.17
C GLN A 286 1.17 -4.37 -28.72
N PRO A 287 -0.11 -4.48 -28.31
CA PRO A 287 -0.67 -5.75 -27.85
C PRO A 287 -0.60 -6.82 -28.97
N ILE A 288 -0.44 -8.08 -28.58
CA ILE A 288 -0.33 -9.20 -29.51
C ILE A 288 -1.75 -9.61 -29.93
N GLU A 289 -2.08 -9.46 -31.21
CA GLU A 289 -3.45 -9.68 -31.73
C GLU A 289 -3.97 -11.11 -31.52
N ASP A 290 -3.08 -12.10 -31.55
CA ASP A 290 -3.43 -13.53 -31.43
C ASP A 290 -3.70 -13.98 -29.98
N LEU A 291 -3.47 -13.12 -28.98
CA LEU A 291 -3.64 -13.46 -27.57
C LEU A 291 -4.95 -12.91 -27.01
N SER A 292 -5.54 -13.68 -26.09
CA SER A 292 -6.71 -13.20 -25.35
C SER A 292 -6.39 -11.89 -24.61
N PRO A 293 -7.37 -10.98 -24.42
CA PRO A 293 -7.14 -9.72 -23.71
C PRO A 293 -6.50 -9.95 -22.34
N ARG A 294 -7.01 -10.90 -21.56
CA ARG A 294 -6.43 -11.28 -20.27
C ARG A 294 -4.95 -11.70 -20.37
N MET A 295 -4.54 -12.43 -21.41
CA MET A 295 -3.14 -12.84 -21.58
C MET A 295 -2.26 -11.65 -21.96
N ASN A 296 -2.73 -10.79 -22.87
CA ASN A 296 -2.06 -9.52 -23.18
C ASN A 296 -1.84 -8.66 -21.93
N LEU A 297 -2.86 -8.57 -21.07
CA LEU A 297 -2.78 -7.84 -19.81
C LEU A 297 -1.69 -8.42 -18.89
N VAL A 298 -1.64 -9.74 -18.75
CA VAL A 298 -0.61 -10.43 -17.98
C VAL A 298 0.78 -10.14 -18.56
N LEU A 299 0.96 -10.22 -19.88
CA LEU A 299 2.26 -9.94 -20.51
C LEU A 299 2.72 -8.50 -20.28
N ILE A 300 1.84 -7.51 -20.50
CA ILE A 300 2.15 -6.09 -20.28
C ILE A 300 2.55 -5.84 -18.81
N LEU A 301 1.78 -6.41 -17.88
CA LEU A 301 2.01 -6.19 -16.46
C LEU A 301 3.14 -7.03 -15.89
N ASP A 302 3.46 -8.19 -16.47
CA ASP A 302 4.52 -9.06 -15.98
C ASP A 302 5.90 -8.81 -16.60
N ASP A 303 5.96 -8.08 -17.70
CA ASP A 303 7.22 -7.69 -18.32
C ASP A 303 8.13 -6.91 -17.35
N GLN A 304 9.31 -7.47 -17.08
CA GLN A 304 10.26 -6.93 -16.12
C GLN A 304 11.24 -5.91 -16.74
N SER A 305 11.15 -5.67 -18.06
CA SER A 305 12.08 -4.83 -18.80
C SER A 305 11.83 -3.33 -18.55
N VAL A 306 12.94 -2.57 -18.53
CA VAL A 306 12.88 -1.11 -18.41
C VAL A 306 12.19 -0.48 -19.62
N ALA A 307 12.33 -1.08 -20.81
CA ALA A 307 11.72 -0.61 -22.04
C ALA A 307 10.19 -0.70 -21.97
N SER A 308 9.66 -1.85 -21.57
CA SER A 308 8.21 -2.06 -21.40
C SER A 308 7.63 -1.17 -20.31
N LEU A 309 8.37 -0.95 -19.22
CA LEU A 309 7.93 -0.02 -18.18
C LEU A 309 7.83 1.43 -18.69
N LYS A 310 8.78 1.88 -19.51
CA LYS A 310 8.74 3.19 -20.16
C LYS A 310 7.57 3.29 -21.13
N ALA A 311 7.36 2.26 -21.96
CA ALA A 311 6.22 2.17 -22.88
C ALA A 311 4.88 2.26 -22.14
N LEU A 312 4.71 1.49 -21.06
CA LEU A 312 3.53 1.56 -20.20
C LEU A 312 3.34 2.98 -19.63
N HIS A 313 4.40 3.58 -19.10
CA HIS A 313 4.33 4.93 -18.55
C HIS A 313 3.94 5.98 -19.61
N LEU A 314 4.47 5.90 -20.84
CA LEU A 314 4.11 6.81 -21.93
C LEU A 314 2.64 6.65 -22.35
N SER A 315 2.17 5.41 -22.51
CA SER A 315 0.76 5.09 -22.80
C SER A 315 -0.17 5.69 -21.75
N LEU A 316 0.17 5.49 -20.47
CA LEU A 316 -0.57 6.02 -19.33
C LEU A 316 -0.59 7.56 -19.30
N ARG A 317 0.55 8.19 -19.60
CA ARG A 317 0.69 9.65 -19.63
C ARG A 317 -0.16 10.28 -20.73
N GLU A 318 -0.18 9.70 -21.92
CA GLU A 318 -1.07 10.16 -23.00
C GLU A 318 -2.54 9.92 -22.68
N SER A 319 -2.86 8.77 -22.09
CA SER A 319 -4.23 8.46 -21.63
C SER A 319 -4.71 9.47 -20.58
N ALA A 320 -3.85 9.87 -19.64
CA ALA A 320 -4.16 10.90 -18.65
C ALA A 320 -4.49 12.25 -19.31
N LYS A 321 -3.72 12.68 -20.33
CA LYS A 321 -4.00 13.91 -21.07
C LYS A 321 -5.37 13.87 -21.75
N LEU A 322 -5.71 12.76 -22.39
CA LEU A 322 -7.02 12.58 -23.03
C LEU A 322 -8.19 12.65 -22.03
N ILE A 323 -7.99 12.13 -20.81
CA ILE A 323 -8.98 12.25 -19.74
C ILE A 323 -9.12 13.71 -19.32
N ASP A 324 -8.00 14.40 -19.08
CA ASP A 324 -8.00 15.81 -18.67
C ASP A 324 -8.70 16.70 -19.73
N ASP A 325 -8.43 16.49 -21.02
CA ASP A 325 -9.08 17.20 -22.12
C ASP A 325 -10.59 16.95 -22.17
N LYS A 326 -11.03 15.69 -22.05
CA LYS A 326 -12.47 15.35 -22.07
C LYS A 326 -13.25 15.83 -20.86
N THR A 327 -12.63 15.88 -19.69
CA THR A 327 -13.29 16.47 -18.51
C THR A 327 -13.58 17.95 -18.73
N CYS A 328 -12.74 18.65 -19.51
CA CYS A 328 -13.00 20.04 -19.90
C CYS A 328 -14.23 20.13 -20.81
N ASP A 329 -14.31 19.30 -21.85
CA ASP A 329 -15.44 19.30 -22.79
C ASP A 329 -16.77 18.97 -22.10
N PHE A 330 -16.79 17.96 -21.23
CA PHE A 330 -18.02 17.61 -20.52
C PHE A 330 -18.46 18.71 -19.55
N CYS A 331 -17.53 19.36 -18.86
CA CYS A 331 -17.85 20.52 -18.02
C CYS A 331 -18.41 21.68 -18.85
N ILE A 332 -17.89 21.93 -20.05
CA ILE A 332 -18.40 22.96 -20.96
C ILE A 332 -19.82 22.60 -21.42
N CYS A 333 -20.04 21.38 -21.92
CA CYS A 333 -21.36 20.93 -22.37
C CYS A 333 -22.38 20.88 -21.24
N TRP A 334 -22.00 20.43 -20.04
CA TRP A 334 -22.90 20.42 -18.87
C TRP A 334 -23.25 21.82 -18.42
N ASN A 335 -22.30 22.75 -18.39
CA ASN A 335 -22.57 24.15 -18.07
C ASN A 335 -23.47 24.81 -19.13
N LEU A 336 -23.29 24.48 -20.41
CA LEU A 336 -24.17 24.95 -21.48
C LEU A 336 -25.60 24.38 -21.35
N MET A 337 -25.74 23.08 -21.08
CA MET A 337 -27.05 22.45 -20.85
C MET A 337 -27.74 22.97 -19.59
N LEU A 338 -26.99 23.18 -18.50
CA LEU A 338 -27.52 23.77 -17.28
C LEU A 338 -27.95 25.22 -17.53
N PHE A 339 -27.16 25.98 -18.30
CA PHE A 339 -27.49 27.35 -18.69
C PHE A 339 -28.75 27.41 -19.55
N GLU A 340 -28.90 26.53 -20.55
CA GLU A 340 -30.12 26.46 -21.36
C GLU A 340 -31.36 26.10 -20.52
N ARG A 341 -31.25 25.10 -19.63
CA ARG A 341 -32.35 24.72 -18.73
C ARG A 341 -32.70 25.82 -17.73
N LEU A 342 -31.71 26.51 -17.17
CA LEU A 342 -31.93 27.68 -16.30
C LEU A 342 -32.56 28.84 -17.07
N THR A 343 -32.15 29.07 -18.33
CA THR A 343 -32.72 30.13 -19.17
C THR A 343 -34.18 29.83 -19.49
N LEU A 344 -34.52 28.57 -19.79
CA LEU A 344 -35.89 28.13 -20.00
C LEU A 344 -36.75 28.28 -18.72
N LEU A 345 -36.22 27.87 -17.56
CA LEU A 345 -36.90 28.04 -16.25
C LEU A 345 -37.06 29.52 -15.85
N LEU A 346 -36.09 30.37 -16.13
CA LEU A 346 -36.17 31.81 -15.82
C LEU A 346 -37.08 32.55 -16.80
N SER A 347 -37.19 32.06 -18.04
CA SER A 347 -38.13 32.59 -19.03
C SER A 347 -39.59 32.32 -18.68
N SER A 348 -39.89 31.18 -18.06
CA SER A 348 -41.24 30.86 -17.57
C SER A 348 -41.62 31.62 -16.29
N LEU A 349 -40.64 32.05 -15.48
CA LEU A 349 -40.87 32.74 -14.22
C LEU A 349 -40.98 34.28 -14.31
N ARG A 350 -40.90 34.89 -15.49
CA ARG A 350 -40.85 36.38 -15.68
C ARG A 350 -39.77 37.08 -14.81
N LEU A 351 -38.77 36.36 -14.32
CA LEU A 351 -37.67 36.88 -13.48
C LEU A 351 -36.43 37.29 -14.29
N LEU A 352 -36.50 37.21 -15.62
CA LEU A 352 -35.39 37.52 -16.55
C LEU A 352 -34.79 38.92 -16.38
N HIS A 353 -35.57 39.90 -15.89
CA HIS A 353 -35.08 41.28 -15.78
C HIS A 353 -34.18 41.53 -14.56
N SER A 354 -34.36 40.79 -13.46
CA SER A 354 -33.53 40.93 -12.25
C SER A 354 -32.30 40.02 -12.28
N PHE A 355 -32.41 38.83 -12.89
CA PHE A 355 -31.31 37.86 -12.92
C PHE A 355 -30.19 38.24 -13.91
N ARG A 356 -30.52 38.93 -15.01
CA ARG A 356 -29.54 39.41 -16.01
C ARG A 356 -28.49 40.38 -15.45
N ARG A 357 -28.75 41.03 -14.29
CA ARG A 357 -27.79 41.96 -13.67
C ARG A 357 -26.79 41.29 -12.72
N CYS A 358 -27.09 40.11 -12.18
CA CYS A 358 -26.18 39.42 -11.24
C CYS A 358 -25.23 38.43 -11.92
N LEU A 359 -25.52 37.97 -13.14
CA LEU A 359 -24.71 36.98 -13.85
C LEU A 359 -24.00 37.57 -15.07
N MET A 360 -23.31 38.71 -14.91
CA MET A 360 -22.25 39.08 -15.86
C MET A 360 -20.97 38.32 -15.48
N VAL A 361 -20.93 37.04 -15.87
CA VAL A 361 -19.66 36.35 -16.09
C VAL A 361 -19.01 37.02 -17.29
N THR A 362 -17.90 37.70 -17.07
CA THR A 362 -17.11 38.34 -18.13
C THR A 362 -16.50 37.26 -19.01
N VAL A 363 -17.18 36.90 -20.09
CA VAL A 363 -16.60 36.14 -21.20
C VAL A 363 -15.78 37.12 -22.02
N SER A 364 -14.48 37.19 -21.75
CA SER A 364 -13.54 37.93 -22.60
C SER A 364 -13.12 37.04 -23.77
N SER A 365 -13.80 37.15 -24.91
CA SER A 365 -13.29 36.63 -26.18
C SER A 365 -12.23 37.59 -26.72
N ARG A 366 -10.96 37.17 -26.75
CA ARG A 366 -9.94 37.85 -27.57
C ARG A 366 -9.98 37.25 -28.97
N LEU A 367 -10.45 38.04 -29.93
CA LEU A 367 -10.28 37.77 -31.36
C LEU A 367 -8.85 38.16 -31.74
N GLU A 368 -7.98 37.17 -31.92
CA GLU A 368 -6.70 37.38 -32.62
C GLU A 368 -6.94 37.11 -34.10
N GLN A 369 -7.01 38.17 -34.91
CA GLN A 369 -6.92 38.06 -36.36
C GLN A 369 -5.49 37.66 -36.71
N THR A 370 -5.30 36.42 -37.14
CA THR A 370 -4.12 36.02 -37.92
C THR A 370 -4.52 36.02 -39.38
N SER A 371 -3.71 36.69 -40.21
CA SER A 371 -3.89 36.78 -41.65
C SER A 371 -3.70 35.41 -42.29
N GLY A 372 -4.80 34.66 -42.42
CA GLY A 372 -4.84 33.37 -43.12
C GLY A 372 -5.87 32.42 -42.53
N SER A 373 -7.12 32.53 -43.02
CA SER A 373 -8.13 31.47 -43.13
C SER A 373 -8.20 30.36 -42.06
N LEU A 374 -8.18 30.67 -40.76
CA LEU A 374 -8.66 29.75 -39.72
C LEU A 374 -9.04 30.52 -38.46
N LEU A 375 -10.32 30.44 -38.09
CA LEU A 375 -10.86 31.07 -36.88
C LEU A 375 -10.57 30.14 -35.69
N VAL A 376 -9.57 30.47 -34.88
CA VAL A 376 -9.26 29.74 -33.63
C VAL A 376 -9.91 30.46 -32.45
N ILE A 377 -11.00 29.91 -31.92
CA ILE A 377 -11.62 30.41 -30.68
C ILE A 377 -10.91 29.73 -29.50
N ARG A 378 -10.09 30.49 -28.75
CA ARG A 378 -9.52 30.03 -27.47
C ARG A 378 -10.47 30.34 -26.33
N TRP A 379 -10.95 29.29 -25.66
CA TRP A 379 -11.71 29.41 -24.42
C TRP A 379 -10.76 29.40 -23.23
N THR A 380 -10.62 30.52 -22.52
CA THR A 380 -9.95 30.55 -21.21
C THR A 380 -10.98 30.32 -20.11
N CYS A 381 -10.95 29.13 -19.49
CA CYS A 381 -11.79 28.83 -18.34
C CYS A 381 -11.23 29.56 -17.10
N MET A 382 -11.86 30.66 -16.68
CA MET A 382 -11.60 31.23 -15.35
C MET A 382 -12.14 30.26 -14.30
N ARG A 383 -11.29 29.84 -13.34
CA ARG A 383 -11.72 29.12 -12.14
C ARG A 383 -12.69 30.02 -11.37
N LEU A 384 -13.96 29.63 -11.31
CA LEU A 384 -14.94 30.18 -10.39
C LEU A 384 -14.52 29.83 -8.96
N VAL A 385 -13.93 30.79 -8.26
CA VAL A 385 -13.82 30.74 -6.79
C VAL A 385 -15.20 31.13 -6.26
N TRP A 386 -15.95 30.15 -5.74
CA TRP A 386 -17.18 30.41 -5.00
C TRP A 386 -16.82 31.11 -3.68
N PRO A 387 -17.33 32.32 -3.38
CA PRO A 387 -17.38 32.77 -2.01
C PRO A 387 -18.46 31.94 -1.29
N THR A 388 -18.13 31.45 -0.11
CA THR A 388 -19.09 30.84 0.82
C THR A 388 -20.19 31.83 1.17
N CYS A 389 -21.32 31.77 0.47
CA CYS A 389 -22.56 32.41 0.88
C CYS A 389 -23.43 31.38 1.61
N SER A 390 -23.52 31.53 2.92
CA SER A 390 -24.47 30.81 3.77
C SER A 390 -25.89 31.22 3.38
N LEU A 391 -26.65 30.29 2.78
CA LEU A 391 -28.09 30.44 2.63
C LEU A 391 -28.75 29.97 3.92
N VAL A 392 -29.30 30.90 4.70
CA VAL A 392 -30.24 30.59 5.77
C VAL A 392 -31.59 30.33 5.10
N MET A 393 -32.04 29.07 5.09
CA MET A 393 -33.44 28.75 4.83
C MET A 393 -34.24 29.15 6.07
N ILE A 394 -35.12 30.13 5.91
CA ILE A 394 -36.29 30.26 6.80
C ILE A 394 -37.40 29.44 6.12
N VAL A 395 -37.94 28.48 6.86
CA VAL A 395 -39.01 27.55 6.45
C VAL A 395 -40.30 28.31 6.18
#